data_AF-A0A1R2ART4-F1
#
_entry.id   AF-A0A1R2ART4-F1
#
_cell.length_a   1.000
_cell.length_b   1.000
_cell.length_c   1.000
_cell.angle_alpha   90.00
_cell.angle_beta   90.00
_cell.angle_gamma   90.00
#
_symmetry.space_group_name_H-M   'P 1'
#
loop_
_entity.id
_entity.type
_entity.pdbx_description
1 polymer ?
#
loop_
_entity_poly.entity_id
_entity_poly.type
_entity_poly.pdbx_seq_one_letter_code
_entity_poly.pdbx_strand_id
1 'polypeptide(L)'
;MVRFIKPGRVVIVLSGRNAGKKAVVVKCYDEGSKDRPFAHCLVAGVKKAPLFITPKMHEKKQERRTRVGAFIKYVNYQHILPTRYVVSGDIDFKGVVTDEKMGSVKQRKELRKELRNMMTKKYTSQATVKKGEKAGSLHTKFLFSKLRF
;
A
#
# COMPACT_ATOMS: atom_id res chain seq x y z
N MET A 1 -17.65 17.80 11.84
CA MET A 1 -17.73 17.00 10.59
C MET A 1 -16.66 15.91 10.62
N VAL A 2 -17.01 14.63 10.49
CA VAL A 2 -16.05 13.52 10.62
C VAL A 2 -15.29 13.34 9.29
N ARG A 3 -13.95 13.49 9.32
CA ARG A 3 -13.10 13.28 8.14
C ARG A 3 -12.96 11.78 7.82
N PHE A 4 -13.24 11.42 6.57
CA PHE A 4 -13.20 10.04 6.09
C PHE A 4 -11.78 9.55 5.79
N ILE A 5 -10.90 10.43 5.31
CA ILE A 5 -9.52 10.05 4.98
C ILE A 5 -8.72 10.01 6.28
N LYS A 6 -8.48 8.80 6.77
CA LYS A 6 -7.72 8.54 8.00
C LYS A 6 -6.53 7.61 7.70
N PRO A 7 -5.44 7.69 8.47
CA PRO A 7 -4.36 6.72 8.39
C PRO A 7 -4.86 5.27 8.49
N GLY A 8 -4.32 4.39 7.66
CA GLY A 8 -4.73 2.99 7.53
C GLY A 8 -5.86 2.75 6.52
N ARG A 9 -6.51 3.80 6.00
CA ARG A 9 -7.52 3.63 4.94
C ARG A 9 -6.87 3.31 3.60
N VAL A 10 -7.50 2.40 2.85
CA VAL A 10 -7.11 2.08 1.47
C VAL A 10 -7.75 3.09 0.52
N VAL A 11 -6.95 3.59 -0.41
CA VAL A 11 -7.33 4.58 -1.42
C VAL A 11 -6.86 4.11 -2.79
N ILE A 12 -7.56 4.53 -3.84
CA ILE A 12 -7.13 4.33 -5.23
C ILE A 12 -6.58 5.65 -5.75
N VAL A 13 -5.41 5.63 -6.36
CA VAL A 13 -4.82 6.84 -6.98
C VAL A 13 -5.49 7.07 -8.32
N LEU A 14 -5.98 8.29 -8.56
CA LEU A 14 -6.70 8.66 -9.78
C LEU A 14 -5.77 9.19 -10.88
N SER A 15 -4.69 9.89 -10.51
CA SER A 15 -3.87 10.63 -11.49
C SER A 15 -2.36 10.34 -11.39
N GLY A 16 -1.67 10.55 -12.52
CA GLY A 16 -0.21 10.41 -12.67
C GLY A 16 0.27 8.97 -12.85
N ARG A 17 1.59 8.75 -12.74
CA ARG A 17 2.23 7.43 -13.02
C ARG A 17 1.66 6.23 -12.24
N ASN A 18 1.07 6.48 -11.08
CA ASN A 18 0.49 5.44 -10.22
C ASN A 18 -1.05 5.40 -10.30
N ALA A 19 -1.67 5.99 -11.33
CA ALA A 19 -3.11 5.92 -11.53
C ALA A 19 -3.60 4.46 -11.57
N GLY A 20 -4.80 4.23 -11.03
CA GLY A 20 -5.42 2.91 -10.88
C GLY A 20 -4.73 1.99 -9.85
N LYS A 21 -3.69 2.46 -9.15
CA LYS A 21 -3.01 1.68 -8.11
C LYS A 21 -3.64 1.92 -6.75
N LYS A 22 -3.73 0.84 -5.96
CA LYS A 22 -4.21 0.87 -4.58
C LYS A 22 -3.07 1.25 -3.64
N ALA A 23 -3.37 2.07 -2.67
CA ALA A 23 -2.44 2.51 -1.64
C ALA A 23 -3.12 2.63 -0.28
N VAL A 24 -2.33 2.63 0.77
CA VAL A 24 -2.76 2.89 2.14
C VAL A 24 -2.29 4.29 2.53
N VAL A 25 -3.17 5.06 3.15
CA VAL A 25 -2.83 6.37 3.72
C VAL A 25 -2.00 6.16 4.97
N VAL A 26 -0.79 6.71 5.01
CA VAL A 26 0.12 6.63 6.16
C VAL A 26 -0.09 7.83 7.07
N LYS A 27 -0.09 9.02 6.47
CA LYS A 27 -0.20 10.30 7.18
C LYS A 27 -1.05 11.26 6.37
N CYS A 28 -1.91 11.99 7.05
CA CYS A 28 -2.81 13.00 6.50
C CYS A 28 -2.25 14.40 6.78
N TYR A 29 -2.30 15.29 5.79
CA TYR A 29 -1.90 16.69 5.88
C TYR A 29 -3.06 17.54 5.40
N ASP A 30 -4.00 17.78 6.30
CA ASP A 30 -5.27 18.41 5.93
C ASP A 30 -5.13 19.92 5.67
N GLU A 31 -4.19 20.57 6.36
CA GLU A 31 -3.87 22.00 6.19
C GLU A 31 -2.70 22.23 5.23
N GLY A 32 -2.16 21.14 4.66
CA GLY A 32 -0.93 21.20 3.86
C GLY A 32 0.34 21.23 4.70
N SER A 33 1.46 21.50 4.05
CA SER A 33 2.78 21.67 4.64
C SER A 33 3.49 22.86 3.99
N LYS A 34 4.61 23.31 4.56
CA LYS A 34 5.40 24.42 3.98
C LYS A 34 5.78 24.18 2.52
N ASP A 35 6.10 22.93 2.16
CA ASP A 35 6.46 22.55 0.78
C ASP A 35 5.24 22.36 -0.13
N ARG A 36 4.06 22.11 0.44
CA ARG A 36 2.83 21.75 -0.28
C ARG A 36 1.63 22.42 0.39
N PRO A 37 1.24 23.63 -0.05
CA PRO A 37 0.19 24.41 0.62
C PRO A 37 -1.22 23.82 0.47
N PHE A 38 -1.39 22.75 -0.30
CA PHE A 38 -2.66 22.08 -0.52
C PHE A 38 -2.83 20.86 0.39
N ALA A 39 -4.09 20.50 0.67
CA ALA A 39 -4.43 19.32 1.43
C ALA A 39 -4.00 18.03 0.71
N HIS A 40 -3.19 17.21 1.40
CA HIS A 40 -2.59 16.03 0.80
C HIS A 40 -2.37 14.91 1.82
N CYS A 41 -1.94 13.75 1.33
CA CYS A 41 -1.54 12.64 2.19
C CYS A 41 -0.29 11.95 1.68
N LEU A 42 0.41 11.33 2.60
CA LEU A 42 1.48 10.39 2.31
C LEU A 42 0.87 9.00 2.15
N VAL A 43 1.05 8.39 0.99
CA VAL A 43 0.52 7.06 0.67
C VAL A 43 1.63 6.06 0.41
N ALA A 44 1.42 4.83 0.89
CA ALA A 44 2.25 3.66 0.62
C ALA A 44 1.41 2.64 -0.14
N GLY A 45 1.80 2.29 -1.37
CA GLY A 45 0.93 1.51 -2.25
C GLY A 45 1.61 0.42 -3.06
N VAL A 46 0.75 -0.39 -3.70
CA VAL A 46 1.13 -1.54 -4.50
C VAL A 46 1.29 -1.12 -5.95
N LYS A 47 2.54 -1.00 -6.41
CA LYS A 47 2.89 -0.70 -7.81
C LYS A 47 2.62 -1.89 -8.72
N LYS A 48 3.10 -3.07 -8.30
CA LYS A 48 2.91 -4.35 -8.99
C LYS A 48 2.23 -5.30 -8.01
N ALA A 49 0.98 -5.65 -8.31
CA ALA A 49 0.24 -6.65 -7.58
C ALA A 49 0.87 -8.04 -7.77
N PRO A 50 0.76 -8.94 -6.78
CA PRO A 50 1.13 -10.33 -6.95
C PRO A 50 0.34 -10.94 -8.11
N LEU A 51 0.99 -11.84 -8.84
CA LEU A 51 0.35 -12.55 -9.96
C LEU A 51 -0.35 -13.79 -9.44
N PHE A 52 -1.33 -14.28 -10.20
CA PHE A 52 -2.04 -15.52 -9.89
C PHE A 52 -1.08 -16.73 -9.83
N ILE A 53 -1.26 -17.58 -8.82
CA ILE A 53 -0.43 -18.76 -8.54
C ILE A 53 -1.34 -19.99 -8.59
N THR A 54 -0.87 -21.06 -9.22
CA THR A 54 -1.53 -22.37 -9.20
C THR A 54 -0.66 -23.38 -8.47
N PRO A 55 -1.25 -24.40 -7.81
CA PRO A 55 -0.48 -25.39 -7.05
C PRO A 55 0.53 -26.18 -7.89
N LYS A 56 0.27 -26.35 -9.19
CA LYS A 56 1.17 -27.04 -10.13
C LYS A 56 2.47 -26.29 -10.46
N MET A 57 2.64 -25.04 -10.02
CA MET A 57 3.84 -24.26 -10.32
C MET A 57 5.00 -24.67 -9.42
N HIS A 58 6.21 -24.73 -9.97
CA HIS A 58 7.44 -24.90 -9.19
C HIS A 58 7.63 -23.77 -8.17
N GLU A 59 8.16 -24.06 -6.98
CA GLU A 59 8.33 -23.13 -5.86
C GLU A 59 9.03 -21.81 -6.26
N LYS A 60 10.19 -21.89 -6.93
CA LYS A 60 10.89 -20.73 -7.51
C LYS A 60 10.02 -19.83 -8.40
N LYS A 61 9.07 -20.42 -9.15
CA LYS A 61 8.11 -19.68 -9.98
C LYS A 61 7.03 -19.05 -9.11
N GLN A 62 6.53 -19.78 -8.11
CA GLN A 62 5.57 -19.23 -7.14
C GLN A 62 6.16 -18.01 -6.43
N GLU A 63 7.38 -18.12 -5.87
CA GLU A 63 8.06 -17.03 -5.17
C GLU A 63 8.20 -15.78 -6.06
N ARG A 64 8.61 -15.94 -7.33
CA ARG A 64 8.72 -14.83 -8.29
C ARG A 64 7.38 -14.15 -8.59
N ARG A 65 6.27 -14.90 -8.59
CA ARG A 65 4.92 -14.37 -8.83
C ARG A 65 4.31 -13.69 -7.61
N THR A 66 4.67 -14.14 -6.41
CA THR A 66 4.28 -13.56 -5.11
C THR A 66 4.91 -12.18 -4.86
N ARG A 67 6.08 -11.91 -5.44
CA ARG A 67 6.81 -10.64 -5.24
C ARG A 67 5.95 -9.43 -5.61
N VAL A 68 5.68 -8.61 -4.60
CA VAL A 68 4.97 -7.34 -4.74
C VAL A 68 5.95 -6.25 -5.20
N GLY A 69 5.47 -5.24 -5.92
CA GLY A 69 6.20 -3.99 -6.12
C GLY A 69 5.56 -2.89 -5.31
N ALA A 70 6.34 -2.10 -4.56
CA ALA A 70 5.84 -1.02 -3.72
C ALA A 70 6.15 0.37 -4.29
N PHE A 71 5.38 1.37 -3.87
CA PHE A 71 5.68 2.79 -4.09
C PHE A 71 5.26 3.64 -2.89
N ILE A 72 5.86 4.82 -2.79
CA ILE A 72 5.56 5.82 -1.76
C ILE A 72 5.45 7.16 -2.47
N LYS A 73 4.42 7.94 -2.14
CA LYS A 73 4.18 9.22 -2.79
C LYS A 73 3.34 10.13 -1.91
N TYR A 74 3.59 11.43 -1.97
CA TYR A 74 2.64 12.45 -1.52
C TYR A 74 1.60 12.70 -2.63
N VAL A 75 0.32 12.64 -2.27
CA VAL A 75 -0.79 12.77 -3.23
C VAL A 75 -1.82 13.75 -2.68
N ASN A 76 -2.26 14.70 -3.51
CA ASN A 76 -3.37 15.60 -3.20
C ASN A 76 -4.65 14.78 -2.99
N TYR A 77 -5.51 15.19 -2.06
CA TYR A 77 -6.80 14.54 -1.83
C TYR A 77 -7.72 14.49 -3.05
N GLN A 78 -7.63 15.46 -3.97
CA GLN A 78 -8.40 15.42 -5.22
C GLN A 78 -7.98 14.27 -6.15
N HIS A 79 -6.77 13.75 -6.01
CA HIS A 79 -6.22 12.69 -6.86
C HIS A 79 -6.31 11.30 -6.22
N ILE A 80 -7.16 11.14 -5.21
CA ILE A 80 -7.45 9.84 -4.60
C ILE A 80 -8.95 9.59 -4.53
N LEU A 81 -9.32 8.32 -4.71
CA LEU A 81 -10.64 7.82 -4.42
C LEU A 81 -10.58 7.04 -3.09
N PRO A 82 -11.20 7.53 -2.01
CA PRO A 82 -11.23 6.81 -0.75
C PRO A 82 -12.13 5.58 -0.86
N THR A 83 -11.66 4.45 -0.35
CA THR A 83 -12.46 3.21 -0.33
C THR A 83 -12.95 2.89 1.07
N ARG A 84 -13.91 1.96 1.16
CA ARG A 84 -14.40 1.41 2.43
C ARG A 84 -13.34 0.63 3.21
N TYR A 85 -12.29 0.14 2.53
CA TYR A 85 -11.35 -0.80 3.14
C TYR A 85 -10.34 -0.10 4.04
N VAL A 86 -10.06 -0.72 5.19
CA VAL A 86 -9.15 -0.20 6.22
C VAL A 86 -8.21 -1.33 6.64
N VAL A 87 -6.91 -1.05 6.66
CA VAL A 87 -5.83 -2.02 6.96
C VAL A 87 -5.16 -1.68 8.31
N SER A 88 -5.82 -0.88 9.14
CA SER A 88 -5.33 -0.49 10.47
C SER A 88 -5.10 -1.73 11.35
N GLY A 89 -3.85 -1.95 11.76
CA GLY A 89 -3.42 -3.07 12.63
C GLY A 89 -2.78 -4.25 11.89
N ASP A 90 -3.04 -4.41 10.59
CA ASP A 90 -2.50 -5.53 9.80
C ASP A 90 -1.10 -5.27 9.25
N ILE A 91 -0.82 -4.01 8.89
CA ILE A 91 0.46 -3.56 8.35
C ILE A 91 0.75 -2.17 8.94
N ASP A 92 1.78 -2.08 9.76
CA ASP A 92 2.20 -0.80 10.32
C ASP A 92 3.17 -0.09 9.36
N PHE A 93 2.62 0.87 8.61
CA PHE A 93 3.39 1.74 7.73
C PHE A 93 3.87 3.02 8.42
N LYS A 94 3.33 3.36 9.61
CA LYS A 94 3.61 4.65 10.25
C LYS A 94 5.03 4.73 10.79
N GLY A 95 5.55 3.64 11.38
CA GLY A 95 6.92 3.59 11.87
C GLY A 95 7.98 3.52 10.75
N VAL A 96 7.61 2.99 9.59
CA VAL A 96 8.55 2.79 8.48
C VAL A 96 8.66 4.03 7.60
N VAL A 97 7.51 4.60 7.23
CA VAL A 97 7.42 5.72 6.28
C VAL A 97 7.34 7.03 7.05
N THR A 98 8.50 7.62 7.30
CA THR A 98 8.64 8.95 7.91
C THR A 98 8.96 10.01 6.85
N ASP A 99 8.64 11.27 7.14
CA ASP A 99 8.88 12.38 6.21
C ASP A 99 10.38 12.65 5.99
N GLU A 100 11.21 12.41 7.01
CA GLU A 100 12.66 12.54 6.94
C GLU A 100 13.27 11.62 5.87
N LYS A 101 12.89 10.34 5.88
CA LYS A 101 13.33 9.34 4.88
C LYS A 101 12.80 9.65 3.48
N MET A 102 11.79 10.53 3.39
CA MET A 102 11.24 11.01 2.15
C MET A 102 11.96 12.28 1.64
N GLY A 103 12.93 12.86 2.36
CA GLY A 103 13.73 13.99 1.87
C GLY A 103 14.75 13.59 0.78
N SER A 104 15.54 12.54 1.05
CA SER A 104 16.64 12.13 0.17
C SER A 104 16.26 11.07 -0.88
N VAL A 105 16.77 11.20 -2.11
CA VAL A 105 16.55 10.22 -3.19
C VAL A 105 17.10 8.82 -2.84
N LYS A 106 18.23 8.75 -2.11
CA LYS A 106 18.83 7.48 -1.68
C LYS A 106 17.93 6.76 -0.67
N GLN A 107 17.50 7.48 0.37
CA GLN A 107 16.60 6.95 1.40
C GLN A 107 15.24 6.52 0.80
N ARG A 108 14.68 7.29 -0.15
CA ARG A 108 13.47 6.88 -0.89
C ARG A 108 13.61 5.54 -1.62
N LYS A 109 14.80 5.23 -2.16
CA LYS A 109 15.06 3.95 -2.83
C LYS A 109 15.12 2.80 -1.83
N GLU A 110 15.76 3.01 -0.69
CA GLU A 110 15.85 2.02 0.40
C GLU A 110 14.49 1.75 1.02
N LEU A 111 13.73 2.80 1.34
CA LEU A 111 12.38 2.72 1.87
C LEU A 111 11.44 1.94 0.93
N ARG A 112 11.60 2.11 -0.39
CA ARG A 112 10.85 1.33 -1.39
C ARG A 112 11.23 -0.16 -1.36
N LYS A 113 12.50 -0.50 -1.10
CA LYS A 113 12.94 -1.90 -0.96
C LYS A 113 12.40 -2.51 0.33
N GLU A 114 12.43 -1.75 1.43
CA GLU A 114 11.89 -2.17 2.72
C GLU A 114 10.38 -2.45 2.64
N LEU A 115 9.60 -1.50 2.09
CA LEU A 115 8.17 -1.69 1.88
C LEU A 115 7.85 -2.87 0.96
N ARG A 116 8.67 -3.07 -0.08
CA ARG A 116 8.51 -4.22 -0.98
C ARG A 116 8.62 -5.53 -0.20
N ASN A 117 9.62 -5.65 0.66
CA ASN A 117 9.84 -6.85 1.46
C ASN A 117 8.72 -7.04 2.47
N MET A 118 8.31 -5.98 3.17
CA MET A 118 7.20 -6.00 4.12
C MET A 118 5.88 -6.43 3.48
N MET A 119 5.50 -5.81 2.36
CA MET A 119 4.27 -6.14 1.64
C MET A 119 4.29 -7.57 1.08
N THR A 120 5.45 -8.04 0.59
CA THR A 120 5.60 -9.41 0.11
C THR A 120 5.46 -10.41 1.26
N LYS A 121 6.12 -10.17 2.40
CA LYS A 121 5.99 -11.01 3.60
C LYS A 121 4.54 -11.09 4.09
N LYS A 122 3.81 -9.97 4.13
CA LYS A 122 2.40 -9.96 4.55
C LYS A 122 1.50 -10.71 3.57
N TYR A 123 1.72 -10.58 2.26
CA TYR A 123 0.93 -11.34 1.28
C TYR A 123 1.19 -12.85 1.39
N THR A 124 2.45 -13.27 1.60
CA THR A 124 2.76 -14.69 1.83
C THR A 124 2.16 -15.22 3.13
N SER A 125 2.22 -14.45 4.23
CA SER A 125 1.67 -14.88 5.52
C SER A 125 0.14 -14.99 5.52
N GLN A 126 -0.55 -14.28 4.62
CA GLN A 126 -1.99 -14.44 4.41
C GLN A 126 -2.36 -15.77 3.75
N ALA A 127 -1.42 -16.43 3.06
CA ALA A 127 -1.66 -17.73 2.44
C ALA A 127 -1.57 -18.89 3.45
N THR A 128 -0.84 -18.71 4.56
CA THR A 128 -0.57 -19.73 5.58
C THR A 128 -1.57 -19.72 6.74
N VAL A 129 -2.83 -19.36 6.48
CA VAL A 129 -3.86 -19.31 7.54
C VAL A 129 -4.30 -20.74 7.88
N LYS A 130 -4.15 -21.12 9.16
CA LYS A 130 -4.61 -22.43 9.67
C LYS A 130 -6.14 -22.54 9.53
N LYS A 131 -6.64 -23.76 9.26
CA LYS A 131 -8.08 -24.09 9.24
C LYS A 131 -8.74 -23.53 10.52
N GLY A 132 -9.60 -22.51 10.39
CA GLY A 132 -10.34 -21.91 11.52
C GLY A 132 -10.06 -20.42 11.77
N GLU A 133 -8.93 -19.89 11.29
CA GLU A 133 -8.68 -18.45 11.31
C GLU A 133 -9.19 -17.81 10.00
N LYS A 134 -9.81 -16.63 10.09
CA LYS A 134 -10.32 -15.91 8.92
C LYS A 134 -9.16 -15.60 7.98
N ALA A 135 -9.09 -16.29 6.84
CA ALA A 135 -8.14 -16.00 5.75
C ALA A 135 -8.06 -14.50 5.54
N GLY A 136 -6.84 -13.92 5.58
CA GLY A 136 -6.51 -12.48 5.74
C GLY A 136 -7.64 -11.48 5.47
N SER A 137 -7.80 -10.50 6.37
CA SER A 137 -8.88 -9.51 6.37
C SER A 137 -9.28 -9.10 4.94
N LEU A 138 -10.58 -9.11 4.62
CA LEU A 138 -11.11 -8.74 3.29
C LEU A 138 -10.44 -7.46 2.73
N HIS A 139 -10.12 -6.54 3.64
CA HIS A 139 -9.39 -5.29 3.40
C HIS A 139 -7.97 -5.48 2.86
N THR A 140 -7.19 -6.40 3.41
CA THR A 140 -5.85 -6.68 2.92
C THR A 140 -5.86 -7.45 1.59
N LYS A 141 -6.81 -8.37 1.39
CA LYS A 141 -7.04 -9.00 0.07
C LYS A 141 -7.35 -7.97 -1.01
N PHE A 142 -8.18 -6.98 -0.67
CA PHE A 142 -8.49 -5.87 -1.59
C PHE A 142 -7.25 -5.05 -1.95
N LEU A 143 -6.34 -4.78 -1.00
CA LEU A 143 -5.11 -4.02 -1.27
C LEU A 143 -4.22 -4.70 -2.32
N PHE A 144 -4.06 -6.03 -2.24
CA PHE A 144 -3.19 -6.79 -3.15
C PHE A 144 -3.85 -7.16 -4.48
N SER A 145 -5.17 -7.09 -4.60
CA SER A 145 -5.83 -7.41 -5.87
C SER A 145 -5.62 -6.32 -6.92
N LYS A 146 -5.37 -6.73 -8.17
CA LYS A 146 -5.21 -5.81 -9.30
C LYS A 146 -6.57 -5.23 -9.69
N LEU A 147 -6.69 -3.90 -9.68
CA LEU A 147 -7.84 -3.21 -10.27
C LEU A 147 -7.77 -3.34 -11.80
N ARG A 148 -8.89 -3.69 -12.43
CA ARG A 148 -9.07 -3.69 -13.89
C ARG A 148 -10.00 -2.53 -14.23
N PHE A 149 -9.62 -1.75 -15.21
CA PHE A 149 -10.34 -0.61 -15.75
C PHE A 149 -10.49 -0.84 -17.25
#